data_AF-A0A958F0F6-F1
#
_entry.id   AF-A0A958F0F6-F1
#
_cell.length_a   1.000
_cell.length_b   1.000
_cell.length_c   1.000
_cell.angle_alpha   90.00
_cell.angle_beta   90.00
_cell.angle_gamma   90.00
#
_symmetry.space_group_name_H-M   'P 1'
#
loop_
_entity.id
_entity.type
_entity.pdbx_description
1 polymer ?
#
loop_
_entity_poly.entity_id
_entity_poly.type
_entity_poly.pdbx_seq_one_letter_code
_entity_poly.pdbx_strand_id
1 'polypeptide(L)'
;MKHITSLFILVVGLVTAANGQQSWIRINQVGYTLDAVKVAVLGSKAEDLSVTSFEIVDVLTGKTVHKSNKIRSFGAYASFGKIFRLDFSDFSENGTFFIRAGKVESPPFPIDETVYNGAADFLL
;
A
#
# COMPACT_ATOMS: atom_id res chain seq x y z
N MET A 1 56.20 34.21 -11.51
CA MET A 1 55.97 34.11 -10.06
C MET A 1 54.48 33.93 -9.81
N LYS A 2 54.15 32.83 -9.14
CA LYS A 2 52.87 32.50 -8.47
C LYS A 2 51.67 32.22 -9.37
N HIS A 3 51.58 30.94 -9.74
CA HIS A 3 50.37 30.26 -10.18
C HIS A 3 49.23 30.57 -9.18
N ILE A 4 48.19 31.25 -9.64
CA ILE A 4 46.97 31.46 -8.87
C ILE A 4 46.18 30.15 -8.92
N THR A 5 46.39 29.31 -7.92
CA THR A 5 45.56 28.16 -7.61
C THR A 5 44.20 28.68 -7.12
N SER A 6 43.23 28.78 -8.04
CA SER A 6 41.83 28.96 -7.66
C SER A 6 41.11 27.63 -7.84
N LEU A 7 41.13 26.83 -6.77
CA LEU A 7 40.33 25.61 -6.65
C LEU A 7 38.88 26.03 -6.34
N PHE A 8 38.06 26.18 -7.38
CA PHE A 8 36.63 26.41 -7.22
C PHE A 8 35.95 25.05 -6.97
N ILE A 9 35.80 24.65 -5.71
CA ILE A 9 34.98 23.49 -5.35
C ILE A 9 33.52 23.89 -5.56
N LEU A 10 32.97 23.52 -6.71
CA LEU A 10 31.54 23.58 -6.99
C LEU A 10 30.85 22.47 -6.16
N VAL A 11 30.45 22.79 -4.93
CA VAL A 11 29.50 21.96 -4.18
C VAL A 11 28.14 22.13 -4.84
N VAL A 12 27.86 21.32 -5.87
CA VAL A 12 26.49 21.13 -6.33
C VAL A 12 25.77 20.33 -5.24
N GLY A 13 25.12 21.04 -4.32
CA GLY A 13 24.19 20.42 -3.39
C GLY A 13 23.04 19.81 -4.20
N LEU A 14 23.01 18.49 -4.35
CA LEU A 14 21.81 17.80 -4.77
C LEU A 14 20.77 17.99 -3.66
N VAL A 15 19.93 19.01 -3.80
CA VAL A 15 18.66 19.06 -3.06
C VAL A 15 17.77 18.01 -3.72
N THR A 16 17.88 16.77 -3.28
CA THR A 16 16.86 15.78 -3.58
C THR A 16 15.61 16.22 -2.82
N ALA A 17 14.60 16.70 -3.54
CA ALA A 17 13.28 16.86 -2.97
C ALA A 17 12.85 15.48 -2.47
N ALA A 18 12.85 15.29 -1.15
CA ALA A 18 12.32 14.10 -0.52
C ALA A 18 10.81 14.10 -0.74
N ASN A 19 10.38 13.59 -1.89
CA ASN A 19 8.97 13.30 -2.16
C ASN A 19 8.59 12.12 -1.26
N GLY A 20 8.15 12.44 -0.04
CA GLY A 20 7.60 11.44 0.87
C GLY A 20 6.46 10.68 0.20
N GLN A 21 6.25 9.43 0.62
CA GLN A 21 5.15 8.60 0.13
C GLN A 21 3.84 9.39 0.17
N GLN A 22 3.11 9.42 -0.95
CA GLN A 22 1.85 10.18 -1.08
C GLN A 22 0.61 9.30 -1.03
N SER A 23 0.76 7.98 -1.10
CA SER A 23 -0.34 7.03 -1.20
C SER A 23 -0.08 5.80 -0.35
N TRP A 24 -1.11 5.28 0.30
CA TRP A 24 -1.03 4.13 1.20
C TRP A 24 -2.24 3.23 1.05
N ILE A 25 -2.04 1.92 1.14
CA ILE A 25 -3.12 0.94 1.24
C ILE A 25 -3.20 0.47 2.69
N ARG A 26 -4.32 0.78 3.35
CA ARG A 26 -4.66 0.29 4.68
C ARG A 26 -5.45 -1.01 4.57
N ILE A 27 -5.07 -1.98 5.39
CA ILE A 27 -5.67 -3.31 5.50
C ILE A 27 -5.89 -3.66 6.97
N ASN A 28 -6.61 -4.74 7.25
CA ASN A 28 -6.56 -5.35 8.57
C ASN A 28 -5.22 -6.09 8.73
N GLN A 29 -4.33 -5.55 9.57
CA GLN A 29 -3.00 -6.13 9.78
C GLN A 29 -3.03 -7.45 10.54
N VAL A 30 -4.12 -7.76 11.26
CA VAL A 30 -4.34 -9.07 11.88
C VAL A 30 -4.65 -10.13 10.81
N GLY A 31 -5.38 -9.74 9.77
CA GLY A 31 -5.74 -10.61 8.64
C GLY A 31 -7.24 -10.67 8.37
N TYR A 32 -7.63 -11.65 7.56
CA TYR A 32 -9.03 -11.92 7.19
C TYR A 32 -9.30 -13.43 7.23
N THR A 33 -10.52 -13.84 7.57
CA THR A 33 -10.94 -15.23 7.37
C THR A 33 -11.36 -15.47 5.92
N LEU A 34 -11.38 -16.74 5.48
CA LEU A 34 -11.63 -17.12 4.08
C LEU A 34 -12.94 -16.54 3.53
N ASP A 35 -14.01 -16.54 4.32
CA ASP A 35 -15.35 -16.09 3.90
C ASP A 35 -15.70 -14.66 4.37
N ALA A 36 -14.76 -13.95 4.99
CA ALA A 36 -15.00 -12.58 5.43
C ALA A 36 -15.20 -11.62 4.25
N VAL A 37 -15.88 -10.51 4.52
CA VAL A 37 -15.77 -9.30 3.71
C VAL A 37 -14.36 -8.76 3.85
N LYS A 38 -13.67 -8.56 2.72
CA LYS A 38 -12.27 -8.12 2.68
C LYS A 38 -12.17 -6.85 1.85
N VAL A 39 -11.92 -5.74 2.53
CA VAL A 39 -11.82 -4.42 1.90
C VAL A 39 -10.57 -3.72 2.40
N ALA A 40 -9.76 -3.25 1.47
CA ALA A 40 -8.65 -2.35 1.73
C ALA A 40 -9.03 -0.91 1.39
N VAL A 41 -8.38 0.05 2.05
CA VAL A 41 -8.57 1.48 1.79
C VAL A 41 -7.28 2.06 1.24
N LEU A 42 -7.30 2.44 -0.03
CA LEU A 42 -6.23 3.20 -0.65
C LEU A 42 -6.52 4.70 -0.46
N GLY A 43 -5.69 5.37 0.32
CA GLY A 43 -5.73 6.82 0.50
C GLY A 43 -4.53 7.50 -0.16
N SER A 44 -4.76 8.62 -0.86
CA SER A 44 -3.72 9.40 -1.50
C SER A 44 -3.87 10.89 -1.23
N LYS A 45 -2.74 11.54 -0.96
CA LYS A 45 -2.61 13.00 -0.95
C LYS A 45 -2.49 13.57 -2.38
N ALA A 46 -2.07 12.76 -3.34
CA ALA A 46 -1.95 13.16 -4.73
C ALA A 46 -3.33 13.22 -5.39
N GLU A 47 -3.65 14.35 -6.02
CA GLU A 47 -4.95 14.55 -6.66
C GLU A 47 -5.08 13.84 -8.01
N ASP A 48 -3.98 13.42 -8.63
CA ASP A 48 -3.94 12.79 -9.95
C ASP A 48 -3.99 11.26 -9.89
N LEU A 49 -3.96 10.64 -8.69
CA LEU A 49 -3.97 9.19 -8.57
C LEU A 49 -5.24 8.61 -9.23
N SER A 50 -5.02 7.70 -10.17
CA SER A 50 -6.07 6.92 -10.85
C SER A 50 -5.77 5.44 -10.64
N VAL A 51 -6.78 4.70 -10.16
CA VAL A 51 -6.67 3.25 -9.94
C VAL A 51 -7.88 2.58 -10.55
N THR A 52 -7.62 1.72 -11.54
CA THR A 52 -8.63 0.98 -12.29
C THR A 52 -8.63 -0.52 -11.98
N SER A 53 -7.54 -1.02 -11.40
CA SER A 53 -7.39 -2.39 -10.93
C SER A 53 -6.41 -2.48 -9.77
N PHE A 54 -6.47 -3.58 -9.05
CA PHE A 54 -5.49 -3.96 -8.05
C PHE A 54 -5.26 -5.48 -8.09
N GLU A 55 -4.18 -5.90 -7.44
CA GLU A 55 -3.69 -7.27 -7.44
C GLU A 55 -3.53 -7.76 -6.00
N ILE A 56 -3.81 -9.03 -5.76
CA ILE A 56 -3.37 -9.76 -4.57
C ILE A 56 -2.14 -10.56 -4.96
N VAL A 57 -1.05 -10.35 -4.24
CA VAL A 57 0.25 -10.95 -4.53
C VAL A 57 0.64 -11.84 -3.36
N ASP A 58 0.98 -13.09 -3.66
CA ASP A 58 1.50 -14.04 -2.69
C ASP A 58 2.91 -13.62 -2.26
N VAL A 59 3.14 -13.50 -0.95
CA VAL A 59 4.39 -13.01 -0.39
C VAL A 59 5.55 -13.97 -0.64
N LEU A 60 5.30 -15.28 -0.64
CA LEU A 60 6.35 -16.29 -0.75
C LEU A 60 6.89 -16.41 -2.18
N THR A 61 5.98 -16.38 -3.16
CA THR A 61 6.29 -16.59 -4.58
C THR A 61 6.46 -15.28 -5.34
N GLY A 62 5.96 -14.17 -4.80
CA GLY A 62 5.90 -12.87 -5.48
C GLY A 62 4.93 -12.85 -6.66
N LYS A 63 4.13 -13.91 -6.86
CA LYS A 63 3.20 -14.03 -7.97
C LYS A 63 1.88 -13.34 -7.65
N THR A 64 1.30 -12.68 -8.65
CA THR A 64 -0.08 -12.23 -8.58
C THR A 64 -1.01 -13.44 -8.63
N VAL A 65 -1.70 -13.69 -7.53
CA VAL A 65 -2.65 -14.82 -7.38
C VAL A 65 -4.09 -14.40 -7.66
N HIS A 66 -4.40 -13.11 -7.55
CA HIS A 66 -5.71 -12.58 -7.89
C HIS A 66 -5.62 -11.17 -8.45
N LYS A 67 -6.54 -10.80 -9.35
CA LYS A 67 -6.69 -9.45 -9.90
C LYS A 67 -8.16 -9.05 -9.86
N SER A 68 -8.43 -7.82 -9.46
CA SER A 68 -9.78 -7.30 -9.35
C SER A 68 -9.87 -5.84 -9.79
N ASN A 69 -11.04 -5.48 -10.32
CA ASN A 69 -11.45 -4.12 -10.65
C ASN A 69 -12.60 -3.63 -9.76
N LYS A 70 -12.94 -4.38 -8.70
CA LYS A 70 -13.98 -4.01 -7.72
C LYS A 70 -13.48 -2.87 -6.84
N ILE A 71 -13.53 -1.68 -7.41
CA ILE A 71 -13.02 -0.45 -6.81
C ILE A 71 -14.16 0.54 -6.67
N ARG A 72 -14.27 1.15 -5.50
CA ARG A 72 -15.19 2.26 -5.27
C ARG A 72 -14.43 3.52 -4.85
N SER A 73 -14.58 4.58 -5.63
CA SER A 73 -14.04 5.90 -5.29
C SER A 73 -14.93 6.63 -4.28
N PHE A 74 -14.32 7.33 -3.33
CA PHE A 74 -14.98 8.13 -2.29
C PHE A 74 -14.55 9.60 -2.30
N GLY A 75 -13.70 10.01 -3.25
CA GLY A 75 -13.21 11.39 -3.34
C GLY A 75 -12.30 11.78 -2.18
N ALA A 76 -12.25 13.06 -1.86
CA ALA A 76 -11.42 13.61 -0.79
C ALA A 76 -12.05 13.38 0.58
N TYR A 77 -11.23 13.03 1.58
CA TYR A 77 -11.65 12.93 2.98
C TYR A 77 -10.45 13.08 3.92
N ALA A 78 -10.66 13.83 5.01
CA ALA A 78 -9.63 14.19 5.97
C ALA A 78 -8.37 14.76 5.28
N SER A 79 -7.21 14.11 5.44
CA SER A 79 -5.94 14.55 4.85
C SER A 79 -5.65 13.95 3.47
N PHE A 80 -6.59 13.22 2.86
CA PHE A 80 -6.44 12.59 1.55
C PHE A 80 -7.28 13.31 0.49
N GLY A 81 -6.66 13.65 -0.64
CA GLY A 81 -7.35 14.19 -1.81
C GLY A 81 -8.14 13.13 -2.58
N LYS A 82 -7.75 11.86 -2.48
CA LYS A 82 -8.48 10.73 -3.06
C LYS A 82 -8.48 9.51 -2.15
N ILE A 83 -9.63 8.87 -2.02
CA ILE A 83 -9.82 7.59 -1.33
C ILE A 83 -10.53 6.59 -2.23
N PHE A 84 -10.04 5.36 -2.22
CA PHE A 84 -10.62 4.21 -2.89
C PHE A 84 -10.81 3.06 -1.92
N ARG A 85 -11.91 2.32 -2.05
CA ARG A 85 -12.08 0.99 -1.44
C ARG A 85 -11.80 -0.07 -2.49
N LEU A 86 -10.96 -1.04 -2.12
CA LEU A 86 -10.56 -2.17 -2.95
C LEU A 86 -11.20 -3.42 -2.34
N ASP A 87 -12.21 -3.99 -3.00
CA ASP A 87 -12.96 -5.15 -2.51
C ASP A 87 -12.43 -6.43 -3.15
N PHE A 88 -11.86 -7.29 -2.31
CA PHE A 88 -11.30 -8.59 -2.68
C PHE A 88 -11.96 -9.73 -1.90
N SER A 89 -13.23 -9.54 -1.53
CA SER A 89 -13.98 -10.53 -0.75
C SER A 89 -14.15 -11.86 -1.49
N ASP A 90 -14.05 -11.86 -2.82
CA ASP A 90 -14.07 -13.05 -3.68
C ASP A 90 -12.75 -13.82 -3.72
N PHE A 91 -11.70 -13.35 -3.06
CA PHE A 91 -10.47 -14.08 -2.85
C PHE A 91 -10.49 -14.81 -1.50
N SER A 92 -10.30 -16.13 -1.54
CA SER A 92 -10.45 -17.03 -0.38
C SER A 92 -9.35 -18.09 -0.29
N GLU A 93 -8.15 -17.81 -0.81
CA GLU A 93 -7.01 -18.72 -0.64
C GLU A 93 -6.32 -18.48 0.70
N ASN A 94 -5.87 -19.57 1.33
CA ASN A 94 -5.10 -19.52 2.56
C ASN A 94 -3.65 -19.09 2.28
N GLY A 95 -3.11 -18.16 3.04
CA GLY A 95 -1.73 -17.72 2.86
C GLY A 95 -1.43 -16.33 3.40
N THR A 96 -0.25 -15.81 3.08
CA THR A 96 0.14 -14.43 3.38
C THR A 96 0.29 -13.65 2.10
N PHE A 97 -0.41 -12.53 2.02
CA PHE A 97 -0.55 -11.75 0.80
C PHE A 97 -0.30 -10.27 1.05
N PHE A 98 -0.10 -9.52 -0.02
CA PHE A 98 -0.22 -8.06 0.00
C PHE A 98 -1.02 -7.58 -1.20
N ILE A 99 -1.56 -6.38 -1.11
CA ILE A 99 -2.29 -5.73 -2.19
C ILE A 99 -1.36 -4.79 -2.94
N ARG A 100 -1.39 -4.84 -4.26
CA ARG A 100 -0.70 -3.90 -5.15
C ARG A 100 -1.71 -3.14 -6.01
N ALA A 101 -1.66 -1.82 -5.98
CA ALA A 101 -2.43 -0.94 -6.86
C ALA A 101 -1.48 0.07 -7.53
N GLY A 102 -1.14 -0.18 -8.80
CA GLY A 102 -0.08 0.57 -9.48
C GLY A 102 1.26 0.40 -8.77
N LYS A 103 1.82 1.50 -8.25
CA LYS A 103 3.08 1.51 -7.48
C LYS A 103 2.88 1.46 -5.96
N VAL A 104 1.64 1.40 -5.49
CA VAL A 104 1.31 1.40 -4.06
C VAL A 104 1.11 -0.04 -3.60
N GLU A 105 1.82 -0.42 -2.54
CA GLU A 105 1.72 -1.75 -1.93
C GLU A 105 1.25 -1.63 -0.48
N SER A 106 0.45 -2.58 -0.01
CA SER A 106 0.11 -2.73 1.40
C SER A 106 1.23 -3.47 2.15
N PRO A 107 1.26 -3.39 3.49
CA PRO A 107 1.94 -4.39 4.29
C PRO A 107 1.37 -5.81 4.01
N PRO A 108 2.16 -6.86 4.28
CA PRO A 108 1.67 -8.24 4.27
C PRO A 108 0.54 -8.44 5.29
N PHE A 109 -0.41 -9.32 4.98
CA PHE A 109 -1.47 -9.78 5.88
C PHE A 109 -1.83 -11.24 5.60
N PRO A 110 -2.21 -12.01 6.63
CA PRO A 110 -2.68 -13.38 6.42
C PRO A 110 -4.15 -13.39 5.99
N ILE A 111 -4.50 -14.38 5.18
CA ILE A 111 -5.87 -14.87 5.04
C ILE A 111 -5.87 -16.30 5.55
N ASP A 112 -6.56 -16.54 6.65
CA ASP A 112 -6.61 -17.83 7.33
C ASP A 112 -7.87 -17.93 8.20
N GLU A 113 -8.42 -19.13 8.38
CA GLU A 113 -9.63 -19.35 9.21
C GLU A 113 -9.44 -18.92 10.67
N THR A 114 -8.19 -18.88 11.15
CA THR A 114 -7.85 -18.73 12.57
C THR A 114 -7.29 -17.36 12.94
N VAL A 115 -7.27 -16.38 12.03
CA VAL A 115 -6.62 -15.05 12.27
C VAL A 115 -7.15 -14.29 13.50
N TYR A 116 -8.35 -14.60 13.98
CA TYR A 116 -8.95 -13.97 15.16
C TYR A 116 -8.89 -14.85 16.43
N ASN A 117 -8.28 -16.04 16.37
CA ASN A 117 -8.14 -16.89 17.53
C ASN A 117 -7.28 -16.18 18.60
N GLY A 118 -7.81 -16.09 19.83
CA GLY A 118 -7.16 -15.37 20.93
C GLY A 118 -7.25 -13.84 20.84
N ALA A 119 -7.92 -13.26 19.82
CA ALA A 119 -8.07 -11.81 19.70
C ALA A 119 -8.83 -11.19 20.89
N ALA A 120 -9.73 -11.95 21.52
CA ALA A 120 -10.47 -11.53 22.71
C ALA A 120 -9.56 -11.29 23.92
N ASP A 121 -8.44 -12.01 24.03
CA ASP A 121 -7.50 -11.88 25.16
C ASP A 121 -6.73 -10.56 25.14
N PHE A 122 -6.73 -9.84 24.01
CA PHE A 122 -6.11 -8.51 23.88
C PHE A 122 -7.05 -7.35 24.25
N LEU A 123 -8.31 -7.63 24.59
CA LEU A 123 -9.33 -6.63 24.91
C LEU A 123 -9.61 -6.49 26.42
N LEU A 124 -8.94 -7.28 27.27
CA LEU A 124 -9.09 -7.31 28.74
C LEU A 124 -7.81 -6.83 29.44
#